data_AF-A0A076JQB3-F1
#
_entry.id   AF-A0A076JQB3-F1
#
_cell.length_a   1.000
_cell.length_b   1.000
_cell.length_c   1.000
_cell.angle_alpha   90.00
_cell.angle_beta   90.00
_cell.angle_gamma   90.00
#
_symmetry.space_group_name_H-M   'P 1'
#
loop_
_entity.id
_entity.type
_entity.pdbx_description
1 polymer ?
#
loop_
_entity_poly.entity_id
_entity_poly.type
_entity_poly.pdbx_seq_one_letter_code
_entity_poly.pdbx_strand_id
1 'polypeptide(L)'
;TLLILPYAAVHSYNDGGALQSLSVSIFVISIFLMFISSTIYHTMKNNSIHKYVLRIIDHSMIYVAISGTYTPVLLHVVGGWIGWAVFTLLWGTTIWGILYKSIATRVNPKL
;
A
#
# COMPACT_ATOMS: atom_id res chain seq x y z
N THR A 1 -14.28 -15.41 -5.67
CA THR A 1 -13.08 -15.01 -4.91
C THR A 1 -12.98 -13.50 -4.70
N LEU A 2 -13.17 -12.65 -5.73
CA LEU A 2 -13.17 -11.17 -5.58
C LEU A 2 -14.32 -10.58 -4.75
N LEU A 3 -15.47 -11.24 -4.69
CA LEU A 3 -16.65 -10.80 -3.90
C LEU A 3 -16.60 -11.19 -2.41
N ILE A 4 -15.61 -11.98 -2.00
CA ILE A 4 -15.45 -12.41 -0.59
C ILE A 4 -14.87 -11.28 0.27
N LEU A 5 -14.14 -10.35 -0.34
CA LEU A 5 -13.49 -9.22 0.34
C LEU A 5 -14.48 -8.22 0.98
N PRO A 6 -15.54 -7.75 0.31
CA PRO A 6 -16.53 -6.88 0.97
C PRO A 6 -17.38 -7.64 2.00
N TYR A 7 -17.64 -8.93 1.77
CA TYR A 7 -18.38 -9.78 2.71
C TYR A 7 -17.63 -9.99 4.03
N ALA A 8 -16.31 -10.20 3.98
CA ALA A 8 -15.46 -10.30 5.17
C ALA A 8 -15.31 -8.96 5.92
N ALA A 9 -15.28 -7.83 5.21
CA ALA A 9 -15.18 -6.49 5.82
C ALA A 9 -16.42 -6.12 6.65
N VAL A 10 -17.61 -6.51 6.18
CA VAL A 10 -18.89 -6.32 6.90
C VAL A 10 -19.04 -7.33 8.04
N HIS A 11 -18.64 -8.60 7.83
CA HIS A 11 -18.73 -9.63 8.88
C HIS A 11 -17.76 -9.36 10.05
N SER A 12 -16.59 -8.76 9.79
CA SER A 12 -15.63 -8.38 10.83
C SER A 12 -16.09 -7.20 11.69
N TYR A 13 -17.13 -6.45 11.27
CA TYR A 13 -17.71 -5.37 12.06
C TYR A 13 -18.55 -5.90 13.25
N ASN A 14 -19.15 -7.08 13.11
CA ASN A 14 -20.07 -7.61 14.12
C ASN A 14 -19.39 -8.45 15.22
N ASP A 15 -18.24 -9.08 14.95
CA ASP A 15 -17.67 -10.07 15.87
C ASP A 15 -16.29 -9.71 16.49
N GLY A 16 -15.53 -8.72 15.97
CA GLY A 16 -14.11 -8.52 16.35
C GLY A 16 -13.60 -7.08 16.57
N GLY A 17 -14.44 -6.06 16.37
CA GLY A 17 -14.09 -4.64 16.60
C GLY A 17 -13.52 -3.92 15.37
N ALA A 18 -13.85 -2.61 15.25
CA ALA A 18 -13.57 -1.78 14.07
C ALA A 18 -12.09 -1.73 13.66
N LEU A 19 -11.17 -1.87 14.62
CA LEU A 19 -9.74 -1.78 14.42
C LEU A 19 -9.18 -2.95 13.59
N GLN A 20 -9.74 -4.16 13.76
CA GLN A 20 -9.29 -5.35 13.04
C GLN A 20 -9.74 -5.31 11.57
N SER A 21 -10.99 -4.91 11.32
CA SER A 21 -11.53 -4.75 9.96
C SER A 21 -10.76 -3.69 9.17
N LEU A 22 -10.42 -2.55 9.81
CA LEU A 22 -9.62 -1.51 9.19
C LEU A 22 -8.21 -2.01 8.83
N SER A 23 -7.55 -2.73 9.73
CA SER A 23 -6.18 -3.20 9.52
C SER A 23 -6.08 -4.22 8.38
N VAL A 24 -7.04 -5.13 8.30
CA VAL A 24 -7.12 -6.12 7.20
C VAL A 24 -7.48 -5.45 5.88
N SER A 25 -8.38 -4.47 5.90
CA SER A 25 -8.75 -3.71 4.70
C SER A 25 -7.56 -2.96 4.11
N ILE A 26 -6.75 -2.30 4.96
CA ILE A 26 -5.52 -1.61 4.55
C ILE A 26 -4.54 -2.57 3.87
N PHE A 27 -4.37 -3.77 4.42
CA PHE A 27 -3.53 -4.81 3.83
C PHE A 27 -3.99 -5.23 2.43
N VAL A 28 -5.28 -5.57 2.30
CA VAL A 28 -5.88 -6.03 1.03
C VAL A 28 -5.76 -4.94 -0.03
N ILE A 29 -6.12 -3.70 0.31
CA ILE A 29 -6.06 -2.54 -0.59
C ILE A 29 -4.60 -2.32 -1.04
N SER A 30 -3.63 -2.36 -0.14
CA SER A 30 -2.21 -2.14 -0.48
C SER A 30 -1.69 -3.15 -1.51
N ILE A 31 -1.98 -4.44 -1.30
CA ILE A 31 -1.58 -5.50 -2.25
C ILE A 31 -2.32 -5.37 -3.58
N PHE A 32 -3.61 -5.06 -3.53
CA PHE A 32 -4.42 -4.90 -4.74
C PHE A 32 -3.90 -3.76 -5.62
N LEU A 33 -3.58 -2.60 -5.02
CA LEU A 33 -3.00 -1.46 -5.72
C LEU A 33 -1.60 -1.78 -6.29
N MET A 34 -0.77 -2.55 -5.57
CA MET A 34 0.52 -3.02 -6.07
C MET A 34 0.36 -3.85 -7.34
N PHE A 35 -0.55 -4.83 -7.36
CA PHE A 35 -0.77 -5.65 -8.54
C PHE A 35 -1.36 -4.89 -9.72
N ILE A 36 -2.29 -3.95 -9.47
CA ILE A 36 -2.84 -3.08 -10.52
C ILE A 36 -1.75 -2.22 -11.13
N SER A 37 -0.94 -1.57 -10.29
CA SER A 37 0.15 -0.72 -10.77
C SER A 37 1.13 -1.49 -11.65
N SER A 38 1.48 -2.72 -11.25
CA SER A 38 2.41 -3.57 -12.00
C SER A 38 1.84 -4.01 -13.34
N THR A 39 0.55 -4.35 -13.36
CA THR A 39 -0.17 -4.76 -14.57
C THR A 39 -0.28 -3.60 -15.57
N ILE A 40 -0.63 -2.40 -15.08
CA ILE A 40 -0.73 -1.18 -15.91
C ILE A 40 0.65 -0.82 -16.46
N TYR A 41 1.71 -0.88 -15.65
CA TYR A 41 3.07 -0.60 -16.09
C TYR A 41 3.55 -1.54 -17.22
N HIS A 42 3.30 -2.85 -17.09
CA HIS A 42 3.69 -3.84 -18.09
C HIS A 42 2.86 -3.77 -19.38
N THR A 43 1.59 -3.37 -19.29
CA THR A 43 0.68 -3.28 -20.44
C THR A 43 0.91 -1.99 -21.26
N MET A 44 1.56 -0.97 -20.67
CA MET A 44 1.80 0.32 -21.31
C MET A 44 2.93 0.29 -22.36
N LYS A 45 2.67 0.83 -23.56
CA LYS A 45 3.62 0.96 -24.68
C LYS A 45 4.90 1.71 -24.28
N ASN A 46 6.04 1.27 -24.83
CA ASN A 46 7.40 1.64 -24.41
C ASN A 46 7.84 3.11 -24.63
N ASN A 47 6.99 4.01 -25.16
CA ASN A 47 7.45 5.33 -25.62
C ASN A 47 6.63 6.54 -25.11
N SER A 48 5.99 6.43 -23.93
CA SER A 48 5.19 7.53 -23.36
C SER A 48 5.70 7.97 -21.99
N ILE A 49 5.69 9.28 -21.73
CA ILE A 49 6.00 9.93 -20.43
C ILE A 49 5.24 9.27 -19.28
N HIS A 50 4.02 8.79 -19.54
CA HIS A 50 3.18 8.07 -18.57
C HIS A 50 3.80 6.76 -18.06
N LYS A 51 4.61 6.06 -18.87
CA LYS A 51 5.28 4.82 -18.43
C LYS A 51 6.33 5.07 -17.36
N TYR A 52 6.99 6.23 -17.41
CA TYR A 52 7.96 6.63 -16.39
C TYR A 52 7.27 6.92 -15.06
N VAL A 53 6.16 7.68 -15.07
CA VAL A 53 5.36 7.95 -13.87
C VAL A 53 4.82 6.65 -13.27
N LEU A 54 4.30 5.74 -14.11
CA LEU A 54 3.82 4.43 -13.65
C LEU A 54 4.93 3.55 -13.08
N ARG A 55 6.16 3.62 -13.60
CA ARG A 55 7.32 2.95 -13.01
C ARG A 55 7.64 3.47 -11.60
N ILE A 56 7.52 4.78 -11.40
CA ILE A 56 7.69 5.39 -10.07
C ILE A 56 6.60 4.88 -9.14
N ILE A 57 5.33 4.91 -9.57
CA ILE A 57 4.19 4.46 -8.79
C ILE A 57 4.34 2.98 -8.44
N ASP A 58 4.65 2.11 -9.40
CA ASP A 58 4.83 0.67 -9.18
C ASP A 58 5.89 0.38 -8.11
N HIS A 59 7.03 1.06 -8.20
CA HIS A 59 8.09 0.92 -7.20
C HIS A 59 7.68 1.50 -5.84
N SER A 60 6.91 2.59 -5.81
CA SER A 60 6.38 3.17 -4.57
C SER A 60 5.35 2.26 -3.90
N MET A 61 4.54 1.54 -4.69
CA MET A 61 3.53 0.61 -4.19
C MET A 61 4.12 -0.60 -3.47
N ILE A 62 5.36 -0.99 -3.78
CA ILE A 62 6.06 -2.04 -3.04
C ILE A 62 6.28 -1.58 -1.58
N TYR A 63 6.71 -0.33 -1.35
CA TYR A 63 6.86 0.19 0.02
C TYR A 63 5.52 0.24 0.76
N VAL A 64 4.44 0.64 0.06
CA VAL A 64 3.08 0.62 0.62
C VAL A 64 2.64 -0.80 0.98
N ALA A 65 2.84 -1.77 0.09
CA ALA A 65 2.52 -3.16 0.32
C ALA A 65 3.27 -3.73 1.54
N ILE A 66 4.56 -3.44 1.68
CA ILE A 66 5.36 -3.83 2.85
C ILE A 66 4.71 -3.29 4.13
N SER A 67 4.47 -1.98 4.25
CA SER A 67 3.80 -1.41 5.44
C SER A 67 2.38 -1.94 5.66
N GLY A 68 1.64 -2.19 4.57
CA GLY A 68 0.28 -2.72 4.61
C GLY A 68 0.23 -4.15 5.18
N THR A 69 1.21 -5.00 4.84
CA THR A 69 1.33 -6.36 5.39
C THR A 69 1.56 -6.40 6.89
N TYR A 70 2.30 -5.43 7.43
CA TYR A 70 2.58 -5.34 8.86
C TYR A 70 1.45 -4.67 9.66
N THR A 71 0.56 -3.91 9.03
CA THR A 71 -0.53 -3.18 9.69
C THR A 71 -1.45 -4.09 10.54
N PRO A 72 -2.02 -5.20 10.02
CA PRO A 72 -2.83 -6.11 10.82
C PRO A 72 -2.03 -6.84 11.90
N VAL A 73 -0.76 -7.15 11.65
CA VAL A 73 0.11 -7.80 12.65
C VAL A 73 0.39 -6.85 13.82
N LEU A 74 0.70 -5.59 13.56
CA LEU A 74 1.04 -4.61 14.59
C LEU A 74 -0.19 -4.19 15.40
N LEU A 75 -1.31 -3.96 14.74
CA LEU A 75 -2.53 -3.50 15.41
C LEU A 75 -3.27 -4.61 16.14
N HIS A 76 -3.18 -5.86 15.68
CA HIS A 76 -3.90 -7.00 16.29
C HIS A 76 -3.03 -7.92 17.14
N VAL A 77 -1.83 -8.30 16.68
CA VAL A 77 -0.98 -9.28 17.39
C VAL A 77 -0.15 -8.59 18.48
N VAL A 78 0.48 -7.45 18.16
CA VAL A 78 1.27 -6.71 19.14
C VAL A 78 0.35 -5.88 20.03
N GLY A 79 -0.54 -5.10 19.42
CA GLY A 79 -1.47 -4.23 20.14
C GLY A 79 -0.78 -3.19 21.03
N GLY A 80 -1.59 -2.40 21.73
CA GLY A 80 -1.09 -1.40 22.69
C GLY A 80 -0.22 -0.29 22.09
N TRP A 81 0.51 0.43 22.94
CA TRP A 81 1.36 1.57 22.57
C TRP A 81 2.46 1.20 21.56
N ILE A 82 3.06 0.01 21.71
CA ILE A 82 4.18 -0.44 20.88
C ILE A 82 3.72 -0.73 19.45
N GLY A 83 2.56 -1.39 19.29
CA GLY A 83 1.97 -1.64 17.97
C GLY A 83 1.70 -0.35 17.20
N TRP A 84 1.14 0.66 17.89
CA TRP A 84 0.90 1.98 17.31
C TRP A 84 2.20 2.74 16.98
N ALA A 85 3.21 2.70 17.85
CA ALA A 85 4.48 3.37 17.61
C ALA A 85 5.19 2.82 16.35
N VAL A 86 5.26 1.49 16.22
CA VAL A 86 5.88 0.84 15.06
C VAL A 86 5.03 1.03 13.79
N PHE A 87 3.70 1.02 13.92
CA PHE A 87 2.80 1.35 12.82
C PHE A 87 3.07 2.75 12.26
N THR A 88 3.14 3.77 13.12
CA THR A 88 3.43 5.15 12.71
C THR A 88 4.82 5.28 12.11
N LEU A 89 5.82 4.56 12.63
CA LEU A 89 7.18 4.57 12.09
C LEU A 89 7.20 3.97 10.67
N LEU A 90 6.60 2.80 10.46
CA LEU A 90 6.51 2.15 9.15
C LEU A 90 5.78 3.04 8.15
N TRP A 91 4.59 3.54 8.50
CA TRP A 91 3.83 4.43 7.63
C TRP A 91 4.54 5.75 7.38
N GLY A 92 5.26 6.28 8.36
CA GLY A 92 6.13 7.44 8.20
C GLY A 92 7.20 7.21 7.14
N THR A 93 7.90 6.06 7.20
CA THR A 93 8.90 5.71 6.18
C THR A 93 8.29 5.47 4.80
N THR A 94 7.11 4.87 4.72
CA THR A 94 6.38 4.67 3.46
C THR A 94 5.98 6.01 2.84
N ILE A 95 5.38 6.92 3.61
CA ILE A 95 5.00 8.25 3.15
C ILE A 95 6.25 9.04 2.73
N TRP A 96 7.33 8.94 3.50
CA TRP A 96 8.61 9.56 3.16
C TRP A 96 9.19 9.04 1.84
N GLY A 97 9.17 7.72 1.62
CA GLY A 97 9.62 7.10 0.38
C GLY A 97 8.79 7.54 -0.83
N ILE A 98 7.46 7.63 -0.67
CA ILE A 98 6.55 8.15 -1.70
C ILE A 98 6.83 9.63 -1.99
N LEU A 99 6.95 10.46 -0.95
CA LEU A 99 7.23 11.89 -1.07
C LEU A 99 8.58 12.14 -1.74
N TYR A 100 9.63 11.44 -1.32
CA TYR A 100 10.95 11.56 -1.91
C TYR A 100 10.90 11.26 -3.40
N LYS A 101 10.19 10.20 -3.80
CA LYS A 101 10.10 9.81 -5.21
C LYS A 101 9.14 10.68 -6.03
N SER A 102 8.08 11.19 -5.41
CA SER A 102 7.12 12.14 -6.01
C SER A 102 7.74 13.53 -6.21
N ILE A 103 8.53 14.01 -5.24
CA ILE A 103 9.24 15.31 -5.32
C ILE A 103 10.49 15.20 -6.20
N ALA A 104 11.12 14.03 -6.30
CA ALA A 104 12.18 13.72 -7.26
C ALA A 104 11.70 13.67 -8.73
N THR A 105 10.58 14.32 -9.05
CA THR A 105 10.12 14.68 -10.42
C THR A 105 11.07 15.67 -11.11
N ARG A 106 12.38 15.65 -10.82
CA ARG A 106 13.43 16.11 -11.72
C ARG A 106 14.03 14.92 -12.43
N VAL A 107 13.28 14.42 -13.39
CA VAL A 107 13.80 13.47 -14.36
C VAL A 107 14.43 14.28 -15.47
N ASN A 108 15.75 14.22 -15.52
CA ASN A 108 16.49 14.65 -16.69
C ASN A 108 15.96 13.86 -17.90
N PRO A 109 15.51 14.49 -19.00
CA PRO A 109 14.93 13.82 -20.17
C PRO A 109 15.97 13.03 -21.00
N LYS A 110 17.09 12.62 -20.41
CA LYS A 110 18.18 11.90 -21.05
C LYS A 110 18.71 10.83 -20.11
N LEU A 111 18.12 9.64 -20.17
CA LEU A 111 18.74 8.33 -19.92
C LEU A 111 17.71 7.23 -20.22
#